data_AF-A0A917P9X1-F1
#
_entry.id   AF-A0A917P9X1-F1
#
_cell.length_a   1.000
_cell.length_b   1.000
_cell.length_c   1.000
_cell.angle_alpha   90.00
_cell.angle_beta   90.00
_cell.angle_gamma   90.00
#
_symmetry.space_group_name_H-M   'P 1'
#
loop_
_entity.id
_entity.type
_entity.pdbx_description
1 polymer ?
#
loop_
_entity_poly.entity_id
_entity_poly.type
_entity_poly.pdbx_seq_one_letter_code
_entity_poly.pdbx_strand_id
1 'polypeptide(L)'
;MPARPELAPPDDAAIAVAMSRALTALATVVHALGDGEHAINFVAERTDDTFVTAQADLSVGTAPLRLSVLDEDDYAVLRMLLVFALEGSTVRNAVLVATTAAEPHPRACGWTVHGGWLHPMHTAELRQAVIPCPGVPAVEREVYDAPILPLPDPDEESPRA
;
A
#
# COMPACT_ATOMS: atom_id res chain seq x y z
N MET A 1 24.35 26.39 2.33
CA MET A 1 23.27 25.45 1.96
C MET A 1 21.97 26.03 2.52
N PRO A 2 20.88 26.09 1.74
CA PRO A 2 19.58 26.47 2.30
C PRO A 2 19.15 25.40 3.32
N ALA A 3 18.53 25.83 4.41
CA ALA A 3 17.96 24.92 5.40
C ALA A 3 16.86 24.07 4.74
N ARG A 4 16.87 22.77 5.00
CA ARG A 4 15.81 21.86 4.51
C ARG A 4 14.49 22.34 5.12
N PRO A 5 13.39 22.47 4.35
CA PRO A 5 12.09 22.82 4.90
C PRO A 5 11.73 21.83 6.01
N GLU A 6 11.43 22.35 7.19
CA GLU A 6 10.94 21.55 8.30
C GLU A 6 9.55 21.03 7.91
N LEU A 7 9.37 19.71 7.92
CA LEU A 7 8.08 19.10 7.63
C LEU A 7 7.12 19.48 8.75
N ALA A 8 5.99 20.10 8.42
CA ALA A 8 4.96 20.35 9.39
C ALA A 8 4.49 18.99 9.96
N PRO A 9 4.48 18.81 11.29
CA PRO A 9 3.99 17.57 11.86
C PRO A 9 2.49 17.43 11.56
N PRO A 10 2.03 16.22 11.22
CA PRO A 10 0.61 15.97 10.94
C PRO A 10 -0.25 16.21 12.19
N ASP A 11 -1.50 16.63 11.97
CA ASP A 11 -2.50 16.80 13.03
C ASP A 11 -2.93 15.44 13.58
N ASP A 12 -3.00 15.29 14.91
CA ASP A 12 -3.34 14.03 15.59
C ASP A 12 -4.71 13.48 15.13
N ALA A 13 -5.68 14.37 14.86
CA ALA A 13 -6.98 13.97 14.34
C ALA A 13 -6.88 13.40 12.91
N ALA A 14 -6.07 14.02 12.05
CA ALA A 14 -5.81 13.54 10.69
C ALA A 14 -5.10 12.18 10.70
N ILE A 15 -4.15 11.98 11.62
CA ILE A 15 -3.49 10.68 11.83
C ILE A 15 -4.50 9.63 12.24
N ALA A 16 -5.39 9.91 13.20
CA ALA A 16 -6.38 8.94 13.66
C ALA A 16 -7.35 8.50 12.54
N VAL A 17 -7.79 9.46 11.71
CA VAL A 17 -8.59 9.16 10.51
C VAL A 17 -7.80 8.31 9.52
N ALA A 18 -6.55 8.69 9.22
CA ALA A 18 -5.68 7.93 8.32
C ALA A 18 -5.38 6.52 8.84
N MET A 19 -5.27 6.31 10.15
CA MET A 19 -5.14 4.99 10.77
C MET A 19 -6.35 4.10 10.48
N SER A 20 -7.56 4.64 10.61
CA SER A 20 -8.81 3.93 10.30
C SER A 20 -8.88 3.56 8.80
N ARG A 21 -8.53 4.52 7.93
CA ARG A 21 -8.47 4.32 6.48
C ARG A 21 -7.43 3.26 6.10
N ALA A 22 -6.24 3.29 6.70
CA ALA A 22 -5.19 2.31 6.46
C ALA A 22 -5.62 0.90 6.85
N LEU A 23 -6.28 0.73 8.00
CA LEU A 23 -6.79 -0.58 8.43
C LEU A 23 -7.86 -1.10 7.47
N THR A 24 -8.78 -0.24 7.06
CA THR A 24 -9.85 -0.58 6.10
C THR A 24 -9.27 -0.96 4.74
N ALA A 25 -8.30 -0.17 4.27
CA ALA A 25 -7.60 -0.42 3.01
C ALA A 25 -6.86 -1.76 3.04
N LEU A 26 -6.06 -2.04 4.07
CA LEU A 26 -5.34 -3.30 4.22
C LEU A 26 -6.29 -4.50 4.31
N ALA A 27 -7.36 -4.39 5.10
CA ALA A 27 -8.36 -5.46 5.20
C ALA A 27 -9.01 -5.76 3.84
N THR A 28 -9.33 -4.72 3.06
CA THR A 28 -9.90 -4.89 1.71
C THR A 28 -8.88 -5.47 0.75
N VAL A 29 -7.62 -5.01 0.78
CA VAL A 29 -6.54 -5.58 -0.04
C VAL A 29 -6.38 -7.06 0.27
N VAL A 30 -6.23 -7.44 1.54
CA VAL A 30 -6.10 -8.85 1.97
C VAL A 30 -7.30 -9.68 1.51
N HIS A 31 -8.52 -9.16 1.65
CA HIS A 31 -9.71 -9.84 1.20
C HIS A 31 -9.72 -10.06 -0.31
N ALA A 32 -9.28 -9.07 -1.08
CA ALA A 32 -9.32 -9.10 -2.53
C ALA A 32 -8.17 -9.91 -3.16
N LEU A 33 -7.05 -10.07 -2.46
CA LEU A 33 -5.95 -10.95 -2.88
C LEU A 33 -6.34 -12.43 -2.85
N GLY A 34 -7.27 -12.81 -1.98
CA GLY A 34 -7.72 -14.19 -1.82
C GLY A 34 -6.63 -15.11 -1.25
N ASP A 35 -6.88 -16.42 -1.30
CA ASP A 35 -6.00 -17.43 -0.72
C ASP A 35 -4.61 -17.46 -1.36
N GLY A 36 -3.59 -17.63 -0.53
CA GLY A 36 -2.22 -17.88 -0.96
C GLY A 36 -1.20 -17.06 -0.19
N GLU A 37 0.05 -17.22 -0.63
CA GLU A 37 1.18 -16.42 -0.16
C GLU A 37 1.34 -15.19 -1.06
N HIS A 38 1.49 -14.03 -0.43
CA HIS A 38 1.56 -12.73 -1.09
C HIS A 38 2.67 -11.89 -0.47
N ALA A 39 3.41 -11.16 -1.29
CA ALA A 39 4.29 -10.10 -0.86
C ALA A 39 3.62 -8.75 -1.15
N ILE A 40 3.47 -7.90 -0.15
CA ILE A 40 3.04 -6.51 -0.30
C ILE A 40 4.27 -5.63 -0.25
N ASN A 41 4.47 -4.84 -1.30
CA ASN A 41 5.54 -3.86 -1.42
C ASN A 41 4.92 -2.47 -1.40
N PHE A 42 5.49 -1.57 -0.62
CA PHE A 42 5.07 -0.19 -0.52
C PHE A 42 6.26 0.74 -0.77
N VAL A 43 6.05 1.73 -1.64
CA VAL A 43 7.04 2.77 -1.93
C VAL A 43 6.37 4.12 -1.78
N ALA A 44 6.98 5.03 -1.02
CA ALA A 44 6.52 6.39 -0.87
C ALA A 44 7.64 7.40 -1.15
N GLU A 45 7.33 8.39 -1.98
CA GLU A 45 8.12 9.61 -2.15
C GLU A 45 7.69 10.62 -1.09
N ARG A 46 8.62 10.98 -0.21
CA ARG A 46 8.42 12.00 0.81
C ARG A 46 8.54 13.39 0.21
N THR A 47 7.93 14.38 0.86
CA THR A 47 7.97 15.78 0.41
C THR A 47 9.38 16.41 0.49
N ASP A 48 10.34 15.74 1.13
CA ASP A 48 11.77 16.09 1.16
C ASP A 48 12.60 15.42 0.04
N ASP A 49 11.91 14.92 -0.99
CA ASP A 49 12.42 14.22 -2.18
C ASP A 49 13.18 12.92 -1.87
N THR A 50 12.93 12.31 -0.71
CA THR A 50 13.46 10.99 -0.35
C THR A 50 12.45 9.89 -0.59
N PHE A 51 12.92 8.69 -0.92
CA PHE A 51 12.07 7.51 -1.05
C PHE A 51 12.20 6.64 0.20
N VAL A 52 11.05 6.13 0.67
CA VAL A 52 10.98 5.11 1.71
C VAL A 52 10.24 3.90 1.18
N THR A 53 10.68 2.72 1.59
CA THR A 53 10.13 1.44 1.12
C THR A 53 9.83 0.54 2.30
N ALA A 54 8.78 -0.26 2.19
CA ALA A 54 8.49 -1.37 3.10
C ALA A 54 8.00 -2.57 2.31
N GLN A 55 8.28 -3.75 2.81
CA GLN A 55 7.74 -5.01 2.30
C GLN A 55 7.12 -5.76 3.47
N ALA A 56 6.05 -6.51 3.22
CA ALA A 56 5.53 -7.49 4.17
C ALA A 56 5.06 -8.74 3.42
N ASP A 57 5.47 -9.90 3.92
CA ASP A 57 5.04 -11.19 3.38
C ASP A 57 3.88 -11.75 4.21
N LEU A 58 2.82 -12.15 3.51
CA LEU A 58 1.53 -12.54 4.06
C LEU A 58 1.13 -13.92 3.54
N SER A 59 0.51 -14.72 4.39
CA SER A 59 -0.23 -15.92 4.00
C SER A 59 -1.70 -15.72 4.35
N VAL A 60 -2.56 -15.81 3.34
CA VAL A 60 -4.00 -15.63 3.43
C VAL A 60 -4.69 -16.97 3.19
N GLY A 61 -5.59 -17.35 4.09
CA GLY A 61 -6.53 -18.44 3.87
C GLY A 61 -7.95 -17.97 4.19
N THR A 62 -8.96 -18.38 3.43
CA THR A 62 -10.32 -17.77 3.48
C THR A 62 -11.40 -18.68 4.10
N ALA A 63 -11.04 -19.82 4.68
CA ALA A 63 -12.01 -20.72 5.33
C ALA A 63 -11.49 -21.37 6.64
N PRO A 64 -11.56 -20.67 7.81
CA PRO A 64 -11.96 -19.27 8.01
C PRO A 64 -10.90 -18.28 7.52
N LEU A 65 -11.24 -16.98 7.41
CA LEU A 65 -10.25 -15.94 7.12
C LEU A 65 -9.13 -15.98 8.16
N ARG A 66 -7.93 -16.30 7.72
CA ARG A 66 -6.69 -16.36 8.50
C ARG A 66 -5.66 -15.54 7.74
N LEU A 67 -5.07 -14.60 8.46
CA LEU A 67 -3.92 -13.84 8.00
C LEU A 67 -2.75 -14.23 8.90
N SER A 68 -1.71 -14.81 8.30
CA SER A 68 -0.43 -14.99 8.95
C SER A 68 0.54 -14.00 8.34
N VAL A 69 1.12 -13.14 9.17
CA VAL A 69 2.21 -12.26 8.79
C VAL A 69 3.51 -12.99 9.08
N LEU A 70 4.42 -13.05 8.11
CA LEU A 70 5.69 -13.75 8.31
C LEU A 70 6.63 -12.97 9.24
N ASP A 71 6.61 -11.64 9.14
CA ASP A 71 7.36 -10.71 9.99
C ASP A 71 6.46 -9.56 10.46
N GLU A 72 6.16 -9.52 11.76
CA GLU A 72 5.28 -8.53 12.37
C GLU A 72 5.86 -7.12 12.35
N ASP A 73 7.19 -6.97 12.44
CA ASP A 73 7.85 -5.67 12.45
C ASP A 73 7.80 -5.05 11.06
N ASP A 74 8.08 -5.83 10.02
CA ASP A 74 7.97 -5.41 8.62
C ASP A 74 6.53 -4.99 8.25
N TYR A 75 5.53 -5.75 8.71
CA TYR A 75 4.13 -5.40 8.52
C TYR A 75 3.73 -4.14 9.31
N ALA A 76 4.26 -3.94 10.52
CA ALA A 76 4.03 -2.73 11.30
C ALA A 76 4.62 -1.50 10.61
N VAL A 77 5.83 -1.61 10.04
CA VAL A 77 6.46 -0.55 9.25
C VAL A 77 5.62 -0.24 8.00
N LEU A 78 5.20 -1.26 7.25
CA LEU A 78 4.35 -1.07 6.07
C LEU A 78 3.04 -0.36 6.43
N ARG A 79 2.36 -0.80 7.49
CA ARG A 79 1.14 -0.16 7.97
C ARG A 79 1.39 1.29 8.35
N MET A 80 2.47 1.56 9.09
CA MET A 80 2.83 2.93 9.51
C MET A 80 3.09 3.84 8.30
N LEU A 81 3.84 3.38 7.29
CA LEU A 81 4.05 4.16 6.07
C LEU A 81 2.76 4.41 5.28
N LEU A 82 1.85 3.44 5.24
CA LEU A 82 0.54 3.62 4.63
C LEU A 82 -0.29 4.70 5.35
N VAL A 83 -0.24 4.76 6.69
CA VAL A 83 -0.92 5.85 7.43
C VAL A 83 -0.39 7.22 6.99
N PHE A 84 0.93 7.40 6.93
CA PHE A 84 1.51 8.67 6.49
C PHE A 84 1.16 9.03 5.05
N ALA A 85 1.09 8.04 4.17
CA ALA A 85 0.69 8.27 2.78
C ALA A 85 -0.78 8.67 2.64
N LEU A 86 -1.68 8.05 3.41
CA LEU A 86 -3.11 8.38 3.39
C LEU A 86 -3.41 9.71 4.10
N GLU A 87 -2.58 10.11 5.06
CA GLU A 87 -2.65 11.44 5.68
C GLU A 87 -2.15 12.53 4.72
N GLY A 88 -1.01 12.31 4.04
CA GLY A 88 -0.60 13.09 2.86
C GLY A 88 0.23 14.36 3.13
N SER A 89 0.51 14.74 4.38
CA SER A 89 1.34 15.93 4.68
C SER A 89 2.83 15.72 4.43
N THR A 90 3.29 14.48 4.58
CA THR A 90 4.72 14.11 4.51
C THR A 90 5.07 13.27 3.28
N VAL A 91 4.06 12.83 2.52
CA VAL A 91 4.19 11.95 1.36
C VAL A 91 3.57 12.64 0.15
N ARG A 92 4.35 12.77 -0.93
CA ARG A 92 3.91 13.36 -2.20
C ARG A 92 3.24 12.31 -3.10
N ASN A 93 3.86 11.15 -3.22
CA ASN A 93 3.39 10.04 -4.04
C ASN A 93 3.61 8.73 -3.29
N ALA A 94 2.71 7.78 -3.42
CA ALA A 94 2.96 6.42 -2.94
C ALA A 94 2.28 5.36 -3.80
N VAL A 95 2.90 4.19 -3.84
CA VAL A 95 2.44 3.02 -4.59
C VAL A 95 2.49 1.80 -3.69
N LEU A 96 1.41 1.04 -3.67
CA LEU A 96 1.30 -0.28 -3.04
C LEU A 96 1.18 -1.33 -4.14
N VAL A 97 2.05 -2.33 -4.16
CA VAL A 97 2.02 -3.45 -5.11
C VAL A 97 1.90 -4.74 -4.32
N ALA A 98 0.91 -5.56 -4.67
CA ALA A 98 0.79 -6.90 -4.14
C ALA A 98 1.19 -7.91 -5.22
N THR A 99 2.01 -8.88 -4.83
CA THR A 99 2.46 -9.95 -5.73
C THR A 99 2.21 -11.31 -5.10
N THR A 100 1.61 -12.24 -5.85
CA THR A 100 1.47 -13.63 -5.39
C THR A 100 2.83 -14.32 -5.43
N ALA A 101 3.15 -15.15 -4.44
CA ALA A 101 4.36 -15.99 -4.44
C ALA A 101 4.26 -17.22 -5.37
N ALA A 102 3.12 -17.42 -6.04
CA ALA A 102 2.85 -18.60 -6.87
C ALA A 102 3.80 -18.69 -8.08
N GLU A 103 4.72 -19.65 -8.04
CA GLU A 103 5.46 -20.10 -9.22
C GLU A 103 4.57 -20.96 -10.14
N PRO A 104 4.84 -20.99 -11.47
CA PRO A 104 5.91 -20.28 -12.18
C PRO A 104 5.52 -18.88 -12.67
N HIS A 105 4.28 -18.44 -12.47
CA HIS A 105 3.75 -17.17 -12.99
C HIS A 105 3.20 -16.30 -11.85
N PRO A 106 4.06 -15.61 -11.09
CA PRO A 106 3.60 -14.70 -10.06
C PRO A 106 2.76 -13.59 -10.68
N ARG A 107 1.62 -13.28 -10.05
CA ARG A 107 0.70 -12.24 -10.49
C ARG A 107 0.89 -10.98 -9.66
N ALA A 108 0.73 -9.81 -10.26
CA ALA A 108 0.86 -8.53 -9.60
C ALA A 108 -0.36 -7.63 -9.85
N CYS A 109 -0.84 -6.97 -8.80
CA CYS A 109 -1.77 -5.85 -8.87
C CYS A 109 -1.25 -4.71 -7.98
N GLY A 110 -1.76 -3.49 -8.15
CA GLY A 110 -1.22 -2.35 -7.45
C GLY A 110 -2.17 -1.18 -7.39
N TRP A 111 -1.91 -0.30 -6.43
CA TRP A 111 -2.68 0.89 -6.14
C TRP A 111 -1.74 2.08 -5.97
N THR A 112 -2.20 3.25 -6.39
CA THR A 112 -1.57 4.53 -6.08
C THR A 112 -2.33 5.20 -4.94
N VAL A 113 -1.61 5.94 -4.09
CA VAL A 113 -2.24 6.75 -3.06
C VAL A 113 -2.58 8.12 -3.65
N HIS A 114 -3.86 8.49 -3.61
CA HIS A 114 -4.34 9.79 -4.04
C HIS A 114 -5.52 10.24 -3.17
N GLY A 115 -5.56 11.52 -2.79
CA GLY A 115 -6.68 12.08 -2.00
C GLY A 115 -6.93 11.37 -0.66
N GLY A 116 -5.93 10.71 -0.08
CA GLY A 116 -6.06 9.95 1.15
C GLY A 116 -6.67 8.55 0.98
N TRP A 117 -6.65 8.00 -0.24
CA TRP A 117 -7.21 6.70 -0.60
C TRP A 117 -6.29 5.91 -1.53
N LEU A 118 -6.47 4.58 -1.56
CA LEU A 118 -5.84 3.70 -2.54
C LEU A 118 -6.72 3.62 -3.79
N HIS A 119 -6.16 3.98 -4.93
CA HIS A 119 -6.79 3.90 -6.24
C HIS A 119 -6.11 2.82 -7.09
N PRO A 120 -6.87 1.97 -7.80
CA PRO A 120 -6.28 1.00 -8.71
C PRO A 120 -5.31 1.66 -9.69
N MET A 121 -4.09 1.13 -9.76
CA MET A 121 -3.09 1.57 -10.71
C MET A 121 -3.41 1.04 -12.10
N HIS A 122 -3.16 1.84 -13.13
CA HIS A 122 -3.33 1.36 -14.50
C HIS A 122 -2.32 0.24 -14.81
N THR A 123 -2.79 -0.86 -15.41
CA THR A 123 -1.96 -2.06 -15.63
C THR A 123 -0.71 -1.80 -16.47
N ALA A 124 -0.76 -0.83 -17.40
CA ALA A 124 0.42 -0.42 -18.16
C ALA A 124 1.51 0.24 -17.28
N GLU A 125 1.12 1.07 -16.32
CA GLU A 125 2.06 1.71 -15.39
C GLU A 125 2.63 0.68 -14.42
N LEU A 126 1.75 -0.19 -13.89
CA LEU A 126 2.15 -1.28 -13.01
C LEU A 126 3.11 -2.24 -13.71
N ARG A 127 2.87 -2.55 -14.99
CA ARG A 127 3.79 -3.37 -15.80
C ARG A 127 5.16 -2.74 -15.85
N GLN A 128 5.27 -1.42 -16.04
CA GLN A 128 6.57 -0.75 -16.01
C GLN A 128 7.25 -0.84 -14.63
N ALA A 129 6.47 -0.71 -13.56
CA ALA A 129 6.97 -0.75 -12.19
C ALA A 129 7.50 -2.13 -11.75
N VAL A 130 6.95 -3.22 -12.30
CA VAL A 130 7.35 -4.59 -11.94
C VAL A 130 8.33 -5.23 -12.93
N ILE A 131 8.82 -4.49 -13.93
CA ILE A 131 9.85 -4.98 -14.84
C ILE A 131 11.10 -5.34 -14.02
N PRO A 132 11.61 -6.58 -14.15
CA PRO A 132 12.90 -6.95 -13.58
C PRO A 132 14.02 -5.99 -13.98
N CYS A 133 14.81 -5.53 -13.01
CA CYS A 133 16.02 -4.79 -13.31
C CYS A 133 16.96 -5.65 -14.17
N PRO A 134 17.59 -5.10 -15.23
CA PRO A 134 18.53 -5.85 -16.05
C PRO A 134 19.64 -6.49 -15.21
N GLY A 135 19.88 -7.79 -15.40
CA GLY A 135 20.90 -8.54 -14.67
C GLY A 135 20.50 -9.00 -13.26
N VAL A 136 19.29 -8.69 -12.80
CA VAL A 136 18.72 -9.26 -11.57
C VAL A 136 17.87 -10.48 -11.96
N PRO A 137 18.16 -11.67 -11.43
CA PRO A 137 17.28 -12.82 -11.62
C PRO A 137 15.96 -12.53 -10.89
N ALA A 138 14.93 -12.16 -11.65
CA ALA A 138 13.58 -11.97 -11.16
C ALA A 138 12.59 -12.55 -12.18
N VAL A 139 11.54 -13.18 -11.65
CA VAL A 139 10.48 -13.78 -12.46
C VAL A 139 9.62 -12.67 -13.04
N GLU A 140 9.27 -12.80 -14.32
CA GLU A 140 8.28 -11.92 -14.95
C GLU A 140 6.92 -12.10 -14.26
N ARG A 141 6.28 -10.98 -13.92
CA ARG A 141 5.00 -10.98 -13.23
C ARG A 141 3.86 -10.69 -14.20
N GLU A 142 2.81 -11.49 -14.14
CA GLU A 142 1.58 -11.22 -14.87
C GLU A 142 0.81 -10.11 -14.15
N VAL A 143 0.65 -8.96 -14.81
CA VAL A 143 -0.11 -7.83 -14.25
C VAL A 143 -1.60 -8.00 -14.52
N TYR A 144 -2.42 -7.79 -13.50
CA TYR A 144 -3.88 -7.76 -13.59
C TYR A 144 -4.47 -6.52 -12.92
N ASP A 145 -5.71 -6.20 -13.26
CA ASP A 145 -6.41 -5.04 -12.71
C ASP A 145 -6.57 -5.18 -11.19
N ALA A 146 -6.17 -4.13 -10.47
CA ALA A 146 -6.37 -4.07 -9.04
C ALA A 146 -7.87 -3.88 -8.71
N PRO A 147 -8.39 -4.59 -7.71
CA PRO A 147 -9.77 -4.43 -7.29
C PRO A 147 -10.01 -3.02 -6.76
N ILE A 148 -11.17 -2.46 -7.11
CA ILE A 148 -11.63 -1.18 -6.58
C ILE A 148 -11.97 -1.40 -5.11
N LEU A 149 -11.26 -0.67 -4.23
CA LEU A 149 -11.53 -0.74 -2.80
C LEU A 149 -12.73 0.18 -2.49
N PRO A 150 -13.69 -0.27 -1.66
CA PRO A 150 -14.81 0.56 -1.27
C PRO A 150 -14.30 1.75 -0.46
N LEU A 151 -14.72 2.95 -0.86
CA LEU A 151 -14.48 4.18 -0.12
C LEU A 151 -15.62 4.32 0.91
N PRO A 152 -15.33 4.57 2.19
CA PRO A 152 -16.31 5.03 3.16
C PRO A 152 -17.07 6.25 2.62
N ASP A 153 -18.38 6.30 2.83
CA ASP A 153 -19.19 7.45 2.44
C ASP A 153 -18.71 8.70 3.21
N PRO A 154 -18.54 9.85 2.55
CA PRO A 154 -18.08 11.08 3.21
C PRO A 154 -19.07 11.61 4.27
N ASP A 155 -20.32 11.14 4.25
CA ASP A 155 -21.37 11.56 5.17
C ASP A 155 -21.28 10.91 6.58
N GLU A 156 -20.46 9.87 6.77
CA GLU A 156 -20.22 9.29 8.11
C GLU A 156 -19.13 10.01 8.92
N GLU A 157 -18.37 10.92 8.29
CA GLU A 157 -17.24 11.65 8.91
C GLU A 157 -17.63 13.07 9.38
N SER A 158 -18.93 13.41 9.38
CA SER A 158 -19.41 14.66 9.98
C SER A 158 -19.62 14.46 11.49
N PRO A 159 -18.90 15.18 12.37
CA PRO A 159 -19.21 15.14 13.78
C PRO A 159 -20.61 15.75 13.93
N ARG A 160 -21.55 14.95 14.46
CA ARG A 160 -22.84 15.47 14.89
C ARG A 160 -22.56 16.65 15.83
N ALA A 161 -22.94 17.84 15.36
CA ALA A 161 -22.87 19.10 16.10
C ALA A 161 -23.67 19.04 17.41
#